data_AF-A0A0B4VRU6-F1
#
_entry.id   AF-A0A0B4VRU6-F1
#
_cell.length_a   1.000
_cell.length_b   1.000
_cell.length_c   1.000
_cell.angle_alpha   90.00
_cell.angle_beta   90.00
_cell.angle_gamma   90.00
#
_symmetry.space_group_name_H-M   'P 1'
#
loop_
_entity.id
_entity.type
_entity.pdbx_description
1 polymer ?
#
loop_
_entity_poly.entity_id
_entity_poly.type
_entity_poly.pdbx_seq_one_letter_code
_entity_poly.pdbx_strand_id
1 'polypeptide(L)'
;QWVGMGEALYESEPVVRAVLDRCDDVMREQRDILLLDVMFGRAGHGDLLDETAWTQPAIYALECALTALWASVGIEPEVVVGHSLGEIAAA
;
A
#
# COMPACT_ATOMS: atom_id res chain seq x y z
N GLN A 1 5.33 -4.79 -8.03
CA GLN A 1 5.49 -5.14 -6.60
C GLN A 1 6.85 -5.76 -6.37
N TRP A 2 7.45 -5.51 -5.19
CA TRP A 2 8.65 -6.20 -4.70
C TRP A 2 8.63 -6.17 -3.16
N VAL A 3 9.27 -7.14 -2.51
CA VAL A 3 9.39 -7.16 -1.04
C VAL A 3 10.19 -5.95 -0.57
N GLY A 4 9.65 -5.22 0.41
CA GLY A 4 10.20 -3.96 0.92
C GLY A 4 9.69 -2.71 0.19
N MET A 5 8.77 -2.83 -0.77
CA MET A 5 8.18 -1.66 -1.42
C MET A 5 7.46 -0.78 -0.38
N GLY A 6 7.79 0.51 -0.36
CA GLY A 6 7.19 1.47 0.57
C GLY A 6 7.72 1.44 2.01
N GLU A 7 8.60 0.50 2.39
CA GLU A 7 9.07 0.36 3.79
C GLU A 7 9.85 1.60 4.26
N ALA A 8 10.76 2.11 3.43
CA ALA A 8 11.51 3.32 3.77
C ALA A 8 10.60 4.54 3.99
N LEU A 9 9.55 4.67 3.17
CA LEU A 9 8.57 5.76 3.30
C LEU A 9 7.66 5.54 4.52
N TYR A 10 7.28 4.29 4.83
CA TYR A 10 6.55 3.95 6.04
C TYR A 10 7.33 4.38 7.30
N GLU A 11 8.65 4.20 7.28
CA GLU A 11 9.52 4.59 8.39
C GLU A 11 9.69 6.11 8.49
N SER A 12 9.86 6.82 7.37
CA SER A 12 10.21 8.25 7.37
C SER A 12 9.02 9.21 7.32
N GLU A 13 7.91 8.85 6.67
CA GLU A 13 6.79 9.75 6.37
C GLU A 13 5.53 9.40 7.20
N PRO A 14 5.12 10.25 8.15
CA PRO A 14 3.94 9.99 8.99
C PRO A 14 2.63 9.82 8.19
N VAL A 15 2.49 10.53 7.07
CA VAL A 15 1.31 10.43 6.20
C VAL A 15 1.25 9.07 5.51
N VAL A 16 2.37 8.58 5.00
CA VAL A 16 2.46 7.24 4.37
C VAL A 16 2.14 6.18 5.41
N ARG A 17 2.75 6.27 6.59
CA ARG A 17 2.49 5.36 7.72
C ARG A 17 1.00 5.28 8.05
N ALA A 18 0.34 6.43 8.22
CA ALA A 18 -1.07 6.48 8.57
C ALA A 18 -2.00 5.86 7.52
N VAL A 19 -1.64 5.92 6.24
CA VAL A 19 -2.42 5.29 5.17
C VAL A 19 -2.17 3.78 5.15
N LEU A 20 -0.91 3.36 5.22
CA LEU A 20 -0.54 1.95 5.21
C LEU A 20 -1.07 1.19 6.44
N ASP A 21 -1.01 1.78 7.64
CA ASP A 21 -1.60 1.21 8.86
C ASP A 21 -3.11 1.01 8.70
N ARG A 22 -3.81 1.99 8.10
CA ARG A 22 -5.26 1.88 7.85
C ARG A 22 -5.59 0.76 6.86
N CYS A 23 -4.80 0.59 5.81
CA CYS A 23 -4.97 -0.53 4.88
C CYS A 23 -4.70 -1.88 5.54
N ASP A 24 -3.70 -1.96 6.42
CA ASP A 24 -3.40 -3.16 7.21
C ASP A 24 -4.57 -3.53 8.14
N ASP A 25 -5.12 -2.55 8.85
CA ASP A 25 -6.27 -2.72 9.75
C ASP A 25 -7.48 -3.29 9.00
N VAL A 26 -7.81 -2.76 7.81
CA VAL A 26 -8.92 -3.25 6.98
C VAL A 26 -8.68 -4.69 6.52
N MET A 27 -7.45 -5.03 6.14
CA MET A 27 -7.11 -6.38 5.71
C MET A 27 -7.15 -7.40 6.87
N ARG A 28 -6.77 -6.97 8.08
CA ARG A 28 -6.79 -7.78 9.29
C ARG A 28 -8.21 -8.27 9.63
N GLU A 29 -9.26 -7.54 9.25
CA GLU A 29 -10.65 -8.00 9.45
C GLU A 29 -10.98 -9.26 8.62
N GLN A 30 -10.22 -9.54 7.56
CA GLN A 30 -10.48 -10.64 6.64
C GLN A 30 -9.42 -11.76 6.68
N ARG A 31 -8.27 -11.53 7.33
CA ARG A 31 -7.09 -12.40 7.30
C ARG A 31 -6.33 -12.35 8.63
N ASP A 32 -5.73 -13.47 9.02
CA ASP A 32 -4.87 -13.56 10.22
C ASP A 32 -3.42 -13.07 10.00
N ILE A 33 -3.08 -12.60 8.80
CA ILE A 33 -1.74 -12.14 8.41
C ILE A 33 -1.80 -10.64 8.10
N LEU A 34 -0.80 -9.90 8.56
CA LEU A 34 -0.69 -8.46 8.30
C LEU A 34 -0.23 -8.21 6.86
N LEU A 35 -0.92 -7.30 6.18
CA LEU A 35 -0.51 -6.82 4.85
C LEU A 35 0.90 -6.24 4.92
N LEU A 36 1.25 -5.51 5.98
CA LEU A 36 2.59 -4.94 6.16
C LEU A 36 3.67 -6.00 6.34
N ASP A 37 3.34 -7.13 7.00
CA ASP A 37 4.30 -8.24 7.11
C ASP A 37 4.57 -8.88 5.75
N VAL A 38 3.55 -8.99 4.90
CA VAL A 38 3.71 -9.47 3.51
C VAL A 38 4.50 -8.46 2.68
N MET A 39 4.14 -7.17 2.72
CA MET A 39 4.80 -6.11 1.96
C MET A 39 6.28 -5.98 2.30
N PHE A 40 6.62 -6.05 3.59
CA PHE A 40 7.99 -5.86 4.09
C PHE A 40 8.76 -7.17 4.28
N GLY A 41 8.15 -8.31 3.94
CA GLY A 41 8.79 -9.63 4.08
C GLY A 41 9.10 -10.01 5.53
N ARG A 42 8.33 -9.48 6.48
CA ARG A 42 8.49 -9.75 7.92
C ARG A 42 7.81 -11.07 8.28
N ALA A 43 8.26 -11.66 9.39
CA ALA A 43 7.76 -12.94 9.90
C ALA A 43 7.77 -14.09 8.86
N GLY A 44 8.56 -13.99 7.78
CA GLY A 44 8.65 -15.00 6.73
C GLY A 44 7.51 -14.97 5.70
N HIS A 45 6.70 -13.91 5.66
CA HIS A 45 5.52 -13.82 4.79
C HIS A 45 5.79 -13.18 3.41
N GLY A 46 7.04 -12.87 3.07
CA GLY A 46 7.38 -12.16 1.83
C GLY A 46 6.96 -12.89 0.55
N ASP A 47 7.00 -14.23 0.54
CA ASP A 47 6.61 -15.05 -0.62
C ASP A 47 5.11 -14.94 -0.94
N LEU A 48 4.28 -14.56 0.03
CA LEU A 48 2.84 -14.34 -0.19
C LEU A 48 2.58 -13.16 -1.12
N LEU A 49 3.55 -12.23 -1.28
CA LEU A 49 3.39 -11.05 -2.13
C LEU A 49 3.20 -11.41 -3.61
N ASP A 50 3.63 -12.60 -4.04
CA ASP A 50 3.44 -13.10 -5.40
C ASP A 50 2.03 -13.68 -5.64
N GLU A 51 1.25 -13.88 -4.57
CA GLU A 51 -0.15 -14.27 -4.70
C GLU A 51 -1.00 -13.03 -4.98
N THR A 52 -1.81 -13.08 -6.04
CA THR A 52 -2.68 -11.97 -6.46
C THR A 52 -3.60 -11.45 -5.34
N ALA A 53 -3.96 -12.30 -4.37
CA ALA A 53 -4.74 -11.93 -3.19
C ALA A 53 -4.02 -10.95 -2.24
N TRP A 54 -2.68 -10.94 -2.26
CA TRP A 54 -1.83 -10.03 -1.51
C TRP A 54 -1.18 -8.96 -2.40
N THR A 55 -0.79 -9.30 -3.63
CA THR A 55 -0.23 -8.35 -4.60
C THR A 55 -1.16 -7.16 -4.80
N GLN A 56 -2.46 -7.40 -5.00
CA GLN A 56 -3.40 -6.33 -5.33
C GLN A 56 -3.63 -5.37 -4.14
N PRO A 57 -3.97 -5.82 -2.92
CA PRO A 57 -4.05 -4.92 -1.76
C PRO A 57 -2.76 -4.18 -1.48
N ALA A 58 -1.60 -4.82 -1.67
CA ALA A 58 -0.30 -4.20 -1.44
C ALA A 58 -0.01 -3.06 -2.42
N ILE A 59 -0.31 -3.26 -3.72
CA ILE A 59 -0.17 -2.21 -4.74
C ILE A 59 -1.14 -1.06 -4.44
N TYR A 60 -2.41 -1.36 -4.16
CA TYR A 60 -3.41 -0.36 -3.83
C TYR A 60 -3.00 0.49 -2.61
N ALA A 61 -2.57 -0.16 -1.52
CA ALA A 61 -2.15 0.52 -0.30
C ALA A 61 -0.95 1.46 -0.56
N LEU A 62 0.03 1.01 -1.36
CA LEU A 62 1.18 1.83 -1.73
C LEU A 62 0.76 3.03 -2.61
N GLU A 63 -0.11 2.82 -3.59
CA GLU A 63 -0.62 3.89 -4.47
C GLU A 63 -1.38 4.95 -3.66
N CYS A 64 -2.27 4.53 -2.75
CA CYS A 64 -2.96 5.46 -1.84
C CYS A 64 -1.98 6.23 -0.94
N ALA A 65 -0.96 5.55 -0.41
CA ALA A 65 0.01 6.19 0.47
C ALA A 65 0.88 7.22 -0.27
N LEU A 66 1.26 6.92 -1.52
CA LEU A 66 1.98 7.87 -2.38
C LEU A 66 1.09 9.06 -2.78
N THR A 67 -0.18 8.83 -3.11
CA THR A 67 -1.14 9.91 -3.39
C THR A 67 -1.31 10.83 -2.18
N ALA A 68 -1.43 10.26 -0.98
CA ALA A 68 -1.50 11.05 0.25
C ALA A 68 -0.21 11.84 0.51
N LEU A 69 0.96 11.27 0.21
CA LEU A 69 2.23 11.98 0.30
C LEU A 69 2.28 13.18 -0.66
N TRP A 70 1.88 13.00 -1.92
CA TRP A 70 1.80 14.10 -2.89
C TRP A 70 0.83 15.20 -2.43
N ALA A 71 -0.34 14.83 -1.95
CA ALA A 71 -1.31 15.78 -1.40
C ALA A 71 -0.75 16.55 -0.20
N SER A 72 0.04 15.90 0.67
CA SER A 72 0.64 16.54 1.86
C SER A 72 1.63 17.66 1.53
N VAL A 73 2.21 17.64 0.33
CA VAL A 73 3.11 18.67 -0.19
C VAL A 73 2.43 19.63 -1.17
N GLY A 74 1.10 19.60 -1.24
CA GLY A 74 0.29 20.53 -2.03
C GLY A 74 0.16 20.17 -3.52
N ILE A 75 0.47 18.94 -3.90
CA ILE A 75 0.28 18.47 -5.28
C ILE A 75 -1.11 17.85 -5.41
N GLU A 76 -1.96 18.49 -6.20
CA GLU A 76 -3.34 18.09 -6.47
C GLU A 76 -3.47 17.70 -7.96
N PRO A 77 -3.87 16.45 -8.28
CA PRO A 77 -4.03 16.03 -9.66
C PRO A 77 -5.31 16.62 -10.28
N GLU A 78 -5.20 17.22 -11.46
CA GLU A 78 -6.36 17.69 -12.24
C GLU A 78 -7.05 16.54 -13.00
N VAL A 79 -6.30 15.50 -13.35
CA VAL A 79 -6.78 14.29 -14.03
C VAL A 79 -6.06 13.07 -13.45
N VAL A 80 -6.83 11.99 -13.27
CA VAL A 80 -6.34 10.68 -12.82
C VAL A 80 -6.70 9.61 -13.84
N VAL A 81 -5.79 8.67 -14.07
CA VAL A 81 -6.01 7.50 -14.94
C VAL A 81 -5.36 6.31 -14.26
N GLY A 82 -6.09 5.21 -14.17
CA GLY A 82 -5.58 3.94 -13.67
C GLY A 82 -5.55 2.88 -14.77
N HIS A 83 -4.78 1.82 -14.55
CA HIS A 83 -4.79 0.65 -15.41
C HIS A 83 -5.18 -0.57 -14.58
N SER A 84 -6.30 -1.21 -14.91
CA SER A 84 -6.83 -2.38 -14.18
C SER A 84 -7.02 -2.04 -12.68
N LEU A 85 -6.34 -2.73 -11.77
CA LEU A 85 -6.39 -2.42 -10.34
C LEU A 85 -6.11 -0.95 -10.02
N GLY A 86 -5.20 -0.31 -10.77
CA GLY A 86 -4.86 1.10 -10.56
C GLY A 86 -6.04 2.04 -10.81
N GLU A 87 -7.12 1.61 -11.50
CA GLU A 87 -8.36 2.41 -11.60
C GLU A 87 -9.04 2.55 -10.23
N ILE A 88 -8.92 1.55 -9.34
CA ILE A 88 -9.48 1.61 -7.99
C ILE A 88 -8.70 2.59 -7.12
N ALA A 89 -7.38 2.67 -7.27
CA ALA A 89 -6.58 3.67 -6.57
C ALA A 89 -6.76 5.09 -7.12
N ALA A 90 -7.11 5.20 -8.41
CA ALA A 90 -7.36 6.48 -9.08
C ALA A 90 -8.76 7.06 -8.82
N ALA A 91 -9.76 6.22 -8.52
CA ALA A 91 -11.16 6.60 -8.30
C ALA A 91 -11.42 7.17 -6.90
#